data_AF-A0A849IMV2-F1
#
_entry.id   AF-A0A849IMV2-F1
#
_cell.length_a   1.000
_cell.length_b   1.000
_cell.length_c   1.000
_cell.angle_alpha   90.00
_cell.angle_beta   90.00
_cell.angle_gamma   90.00
#
_symmetry.space_group_name_H-M   'P 1'
#
loop_
_entity.id
_entity.type
_entity.pdbx_description
1 polymer ?
#
loop_
_entity_poly.entity_id
_entity_poly.type
_entity_poly.pdbx_seq_one_letter_code
_entity_poly.pdbx_strand_id
1 'polypeptide(L)'
;MSDQIDRTVVERVQLGIRMEKRMVQVLKGLAEFEGQSLGALLERIVLHSFEPVEGHEGEVSASPHGKKALRAIADLKRVYGMDYDVHSSRDFDPGEDAPSA
;
A
#
# COMPACT_ATOMS: atom_id res chain seq x y z
N MET A 1 10.12 -29.13 4.98
CA MET A 1 10.33 -28.22 3.83
C MET A 1 10.23 -26.83 4.41
N SER A 2 11.36 -26.15 4.53
CA SER A 2 11.37 -24.77 5.02
C SER A 2 10.84 -23.90 3.88
N ASP A 3 9.63 -23.38 4.01
CA ASP A 3 9.11 -22.33 3.13
C ASP A 3 9.96 -21.08 3.39
N GLN A 4 10.98 -20.90 2.55
CA GLN A 4 11.75 -19.67 2.54
C GLN A 4 10.92 -18.66 1.75
N ILE A 5 10.13 -17.85 2.46
CA ILE A 5 9.40 -16.72 1.88
C ILE A 5 10.46 -15.77 1.32
N ASP A 6 10.53 -15.64 0.00
CA ASP A 6 11.41 -14.67 -0.65
C ASP A 6 10.85 -13.27 -0.35
N ARG A 7 11.54 -12.53 0.52
CA ARG A 7 11.07 -11.23 1.00
C ARG A 7 11.56 -10.13 0.06
N THR A 8 10.64 -9.30 -0.41
CA THR A 8 10.95 -8.10 -1.18
C THR A 8 11.44 -7.01 -0.24
N VAL A 9 12.70 -6.60 -0.39
CA VAL A 9 13.27 -5.48 0.36
C VAL A 9 12.76 -4.18 -0.27
N VAL A 10 12.09 -3.35 0.53
CA VAL A 10 11.57 -2.04 0.11
C VAL A 10 12.24 -0.93 0.91
N GLU A 11 12.59 0.18 0.25
CA GLU A 11 13.09 1.38 0.91
C GLU A 11 11.91 2.24 1.39
N ARG A 12 11.87 2.55 2.69
CA ARG A 12 10.82 3.37 3.31
C ARG A 12 11.34 4.74 3.67
N VAL A 13 10.50 5.74 3.46
CA VAL A 13 10.80 7.14 3.79
C VAL A 13 9.74 7.71 4.74
N GLN A 14 10.17 8.52 5.71
CA GLN A 14 9.24 9.13 6.65
C GLN A 14 8.48 10.28 5.98
N LEU A 15 7.15 10.18 5.95
CA LEU A 15 6.27 11.20 5.38
C LEU A 15 5.82 12.22 6.44
N GLY A 16 5.81 13.50 6.07
CA GLY A 16 5.27 14.61 6.87
C GLY A 16 3.97 15.16 6.26
N ILE A 17 2.84 14.52 6.51
CA ILE A 17 1.53 14.92 5.96
C ILE A 17 0.53 15.34 7.05
N ARG A 18 -0.47 16.14 6.67
CA ARG A 18 -1.65 16.44 7.50
C ARG A 18 -2.83 15.59 7.05
N MET A 19 -3.51 14.97 8.00
CA MET A 19 -4.70 14.14 7.78
C MET A 19 -5.73 14.42 8.88
N GLU A 20 -7.01 14.14 8.62
CA GLU A 20 -8.07 14.31 9.62
C GLU A 20 -7.81 13.44 10.85
N LYS A 21 -8.02 14.01 12.05
CA LYS A 21 -7.59 13.42 13.32
C LYS A 21 -8.22 12.03 13.57
N ARG A 22 -9.53 11.89 13.37
CA ARG A 22 -10.26 10.65 13.64
C ARG A 22 -9.92 9.57 12.62
N MET A 23 -9.70 9.94 11.36
CA MET A 23 -9.20 9.03 10.33
C MET A 23 -7.86 8.42 10.74
N VAL A 24 -6.92 9.22 11.25
CA VAL A 24 -5.64 8.70 11.77
C VAL A 24 -5.86 7.77 12.96
N GLN A 25 -6.80 8.07 13.86
CA GLN A 25 -7.12 7.19 14.99
C GLN A 25 -7.67 5.84 14.52
N VAL A 26 -8.58 5.84 13.54
CA VAL A 26 -9.14 4.61 12.96
C VAL A 26 -8.05 3.80 12.27
N LEU A 27 -7.19 4.44 11.45
CA LEU A 27 -6.10 3.74 10.76
C LEU A 27 -5.10 3.12 11.73
N LYS A 28 -4.72 3.85 12.79
CA LYS A 28 -3.82 3.32 13.83
C LYS A 28 -4.46 2.15 14.59
N GLY A 29 -5.73 2.29 14.98
CA GLY A 29 -6.44 1.21 15.67
C GLY A 29 -6.61 -0.03 14.79
N LEU A 30 -6.87 0.15 13.49
CA LEU A 30 -6.94 -0.95 12.54
C LEU A 30 -5.59 -1.64 12.33
N ALA A 31 -4.51 -0.86 12.22
CA ALA A 31 -3.16 -1.41 12.08
C ALA A 31 -2.78 -2.26 13.31
N GLU A 32 -3.04 -1.75 14.51
CA GLU A 32 -2.84 -2.49 15.78
C GLU A 32 -3.68 -3.77 15.83
N PHE A 33 -4.96 -3.68 15.46
CA PHE A 33 -5.88 -4.82 15.45
C PHE A 33 -5.44 -5.90 14.46
N GLU A 34 -4.89 -5.51 13.30
CA GLU A 34 -4.35 -6.44 12.29
C GLU A 34 -2.91 -6.88 12.58
N GLY A 35 -2.25 -6.36 13.63
CA GLY A 35 -0.88 -6.72 13.99
C GLY A 35 0.17 -6.26 12.96
N GLN A 36 -0.03 -5.12 12.32
CA GLN A 36 0.88 -4.55 11.32
C GLN A 36 1.16 -3.06 11.61
N SER A 37 2.21 -2.49 11.01
CA SER A 37 2.47 -1.06 11.15
C SER A 37 1.46 -0.21 10.38
N LEU A 38 1.30 1.06 10.80
CA LEU A 38 0.51 2.02 10.03
C LEU A 38 1.07 2.21 8.61
N GLY A 39 2.39 2.16 8.45
CA GLY A 39 3.05 2.22 7.14
C GLY A 39 2.61 1.07 6.23
N ALA A 40 2.69 -0.17 6.72
CA ALA A 40 2.27 -1.37 5.98
C ALA A 40 0.78 -1.33 5.60
N LEU A 41 -0.09 -0.87 6.50
CA LEU A 41 -1.52 -0.68 6.21
C LEU A 41 -1.72 0.35 5.10
N LEU A 42 -1.02 1.49 5.15
CA LEU A 42 -1.12 2.54 4.13
C LEU A 42 -0.59 2.06 2.79
N GLU A 43 0.55 1.37 2.74
CA GLU A 43 1.09 0.75 1.52
C GLU A 43 0.06 -0.18 0.88
N ARG A 44 -0.57 -1.06 1.67
CA ARG A 44 -1.65 -1.94 1.20
C ARG A 44 -2.84 -1.18 0.61
N ILE A 45 -3.34 -0.15 1.30
CA ILE A 45 -4.46 0.66 0.83
C ILE A 45 -4.10 1.38 -0.48
N VAL A 46 -2.90 1.95 -0.56
CA VAL A 46 -2.43 2.67 -1.75
C VAL A 46 -2.28 1.73 -2.94
N LEU A 47 -1.71 0.54 -2.74
CA LEU A 47 -1.59 -0.48 -3.79
C LEU A 47 -2.96 -0.88 -4.33
N HIS A 48 -3.96 -1.12 -3.46
CA HIS A 48 -5.33 -1.35 -3.92
C HIS A 48 -5.84 -0.15 -4.72
N SER A 49 -5.60 1.09 -4.26
CA SER A 49 -6.06 2.28 -4.99
C SER A 49 -5.48 2.38 -6.40
N PHE A 50 -4.28 1.83 -6.64
CA PHE A 50 -3.61 1.88 -7.94
C PHE A 50 -4.12 0.84 -8.93
N GLU A 51 -4.88 -0.15 -8.48
CA GLU A 51 -5.42 -1.18 -9.35
C GLU A 51 -6.68 -0.70 -10.07
N PRO A 52 -6.73 -0.76 -11.41
CA PRO A 52 -7.96 -0.53 -12.14
C PRO A 52 -8.92 -1.71 -11.92
N VAL A 53 -10.21 -1.42 -11.72
CA VAL A 53 -11.25 -2.43 -11.88
C VAL A 53 -11.78 -2.30 -13.28
N GLU A 54 -11.46 -3.28 -14.12
CA GLU A 54 -11.81 -3.25 -15.54
C GLU A 54 -13.32 -3.01 -15.73
N GLY A 55 -13.64 -2.02 -16.54
CA GLY A 55 -15.02 -1.63 -16.84
C GLY A 55 -15.71 -0.80 -15.75
N HIS A 56 -15.08 -0.54 -14.61
CA HIS A 56 -15.62 0.24 -13.49
C HIS A 56 -14.60 1.28 -12.97
N GLU A 57 -13.75 1.81 -13.85
CA GLU A 57 -12.66 2.71 -13.44
C GLU A 57 -13.21 4.03 -12.86
N GLY A 58 -12.99 4.24 -11.57
CA GLY A 58 -13.49 5.41 -10.85
C GLY A 58 -14.88 5.22 -10.23
N GLU A 59 -15.47 4.03 -10.34
CA GLU A 59 -16.82 3.73 -9.83
C GLU A 59 -16.81 2.85 -8.57
N VAL A 60 -15.71 2.16 -8.31
CA VAL A 60 -15.58 1.22 -7.18
C VAL A 60 -14.43 1.60 -6.25
N SER A 61 -14.56 1.28 -4.97
CA SER A 61 -13.56 1.61 -3.94
C SER A 61 -12.18 1.01 -4.22
N ALA A 62 -12.11 -0.12 -4.94
CA ALA A 62 -10.86 -0.73 -5.36
C ALA A 62 -10.17 0.01 -6.53
N SER A 63 -10.86 0.91 -7.24
CA SER A 63 -10.31 1.73 -8.32
C SER A 63 -10.84 3.16 -8.18
N PRO A 64 -10.41 3.94 -7.17
CA PRO A 64 -10.92 5.28 -6.91
C PRO A 64 -10.49 6.31 -7.98
N HIS A 65 -9.58 5.92 -8.87
CA HIS A 65 -9.03 6.78 -9.91
C HIS A 65 -9.73 6.53 -11.25
N GLY A 66 -10.05 7.61 -11.97
CA GLY A 66 -10.51 7.49 -13.36
C GLY A 66 -9.37 7.15 -14.33
N LYS A 67 -9.73 6.78 -15.57
CA LYS A 67 -8.80 6.31 -16.62
C LYS A 67 -7.55 7.19 -16.83
N LYS A 68 -7.71 8.51 -16.79
CA LYS A 68 -6.58 9.46 -16.93
C LYS A 68 -5.57 9.35 -15.78
N ALA A 69 -6.06 9.25 -14.55
CA ALA A 69 -5.21 9.12 -13.37
C ALA A 69 -4.54 7.75 -13.31
N LEU A 70 -5.27 6.68 -13.62
CA LEU A 70 -4.71 5.32 -13.73
C LEU A 70 -3.56 5.24 -14.75
N ARG A 71 -3.71 5.88 -15.91
CA ARG A 71 -2.62 5.97 -16.90
C ARG A 71 -1.39 6.70 -16.33
N ALA A 72 -1.60 7.82 -15.63
CA ALA A 72 -0.50 8.54 -14.99
C ALA A 72 0.18 7.70 -13.90
N ILE A 73 -0.58 6.94 -13.11
CA ILE A 73 -0.05 6.02 -12.11
C ILE A 73 0.84 4.97 -12.79
N ALA A 74 0.36 4.31 -13.85
CA ALA A 74 1.14 3.32 -14.59
C ALA A 74 2.45 3.89 -15.16
N ASP A 75 2.40 5.11 -15.72
CA ASP A 75 3.60 5.79 -16.23
C ASP A 75 4.58 6.13 -15.11
N LEU A 76 4.10 6.63 -13.96
CA LEU A 76 4.95 6.95 -12.81
C LEU A 76 5.58 5.70 -12.19
N LYS A 77 4.83 4.59 -12.06
CA LYS A 77 5.37 3.30 -11.60
C LYS A 77 6.57 2.88 -12.46
N ARG A 78 6.43 2.97 -13.78
CA ARG A 78 7.51 2.68 -14.74
C ARG A 78 8.71 3.61 -14.59
N VAL A 79 8.48 4.91 -14.40
CA VAL A 79 9.56 5.91 -14.23
C VAL A 79 10.37 5.66 -12.96
N TYR A 80 9.71 5.29 -11.86
CA TYR A 80 10.36 5.07 -10.56
C TYR A 80 10.79 3.62 -10.33
N GLY A 81 10.59 2.71 -11.29
CA GLY A 81 10.95 1.30 -11.15
C GLY A 81 10.11 0.55 -10.11
N MET A 82 8.88 1.00 -9.84
CA MET A 82 7.94 0.35 -8.92
C MET A 82 7.28 -0.84 -9.63
N ASP A 83 7.80 -2.05 -9.39
CA ASP A 83 7.47 -3.29 -10.09
C ASP A 83 6.54 -4.25 -9.31
N TYR A 84 5.99 -3.79 -8.19
CA TYR A 84 5.06 -4.52 -7.35
C TYR A 84 3.59 -4.08 -7.54
N ASP A 85 2.67 -4.98 -7.17
CA ASP A 85 1.22 -4.83 -7.29
C ASP A 85 0.50 -5.02 -5.95
N VAL A 86 -0.83 -5.06 -5.99
CA VAL A 86 -1.69 -5.28 -4.82
C VAL A 86 -1.41 -6.58 -4.05
N HIS A 87 -0.85 -7.60 -4.69
CA HIS A 87 -0.55 -8.88 -4.07
C HIS A 87 0.82 -8.91 -3.40
N SER A 88 1.75 -8.07 -3.88
CA SER A 88 3.14 -8.04 -3.45
C SER A 88 3.33 -7.54 -2.02
N SER A 89 2.38 -6.80 -1.46
CA SER A 89 2.49 -6.21 -0.12
C SER A 89 2.71 -7.22 1.02
N ARG A 90 2.36 -8.49 0.78
CA ARG A 90 2.51 -9.59 1.75
C ARG A 90 3.95 -10.08 1.88
N ASP A 91 4.73 -9.86 0.83
CA ASP A 91 6.10 -10.35 0.70
C ASP A 91 7.11 -9.27 1.08
N PHE A 92 6.65 -8.04 1.37
CA PHE A 92 7.53 -6.96 1.80
C PHE A 92 8.18 -7.28 3.14
N ASP A 93 9.49 -7.07 3.22
CA ASP A 93 10.18 -7.18 4.50
C ASP A 93 9.66 -6.09 5.46
N PRO A 94 9.08 -6.44 6.63
CA PRO A 94 8.68 -5.46 7.62
C PRO A 94 9.84 -4.58 8.11
N GLY A 95 11.09 -5.07 8.08
CA GLY A 95 12.26 -4.25 8.47
C GLY A 95 12.09 -3.58 9.84
N GLU A 96 12.39 -2.28 9.92
CA GLU A 96 12.25 -1.44 11.13
C GLU A 96 10.79 -1.19 11.57
N ASP A 97 9.81 -1.51 10.71
CA ASP A 97 8.38 -1.32 10.99
C ASP A 97 7.71 -2.56 11.61
N ALA A 98 8.48 -3.57 12.03
CA ALA A 98 7.91 -4.69 12.76
C ALA A 98 7.17 -4.19 14.02
N PRO A 99 5.94 -4.67 14.30
CA PRO A 99 5.26 -4.31 15.54
C PRO A 99 6.16 -4.65 16.72
N SER A 100 6.32 -3.70 17.65
CA SER A 100 7.06 -3.96 18.89
C SER A 100 6.39 -5.12 19.62
N ALA A 101 7.14 -6.20 19.82
CA ALA A 101 6.70 -7.38 20.57
C ALA A 101 6.25 -7.04 22.00
#